data_AF-A0A3R9NFL3-F1
#
_entry.id   AF-A0A3R9NFL3-F1
#
_cell.length_a   1.000
_cell.length_b   1.000
_cell.length_c   1.000
_cell.angle_alpha   90.00
_cell.angle_beta   90.00
_cell.angle_gamma   90.00
#
_symmetry.space_group_name_H-M   'P 1'
#
loop_
_entity.id
_entity.type
_entity.pdbx_description
1 polymer ?
#
loop_
_entity_poly.entity_id
_entity_poly.type
_entity_poly.pdbx_seq_one_letter_code
_entity_poly.pdbx_strand_id
1 'polypeptide(L)'
;MNLIDINLFSEWIRNKQILEVKTTHNCITLLPAYFDEKSFKLFGYDRQRKFRSIDVSGTISVRPVKINGSFNHRSSLELSSTIYV
;
A
#
# COMPACT_ATOMS: atom_id res chain seq x y z
N MET A 1 -23.57 -3.20 -2.91
CA MET A 1 -22.56 -2.82 -1.90
C MET A 1 -21.62 -4.01 -1.76
N ASN A 2 -20.39 -3.92 -2.28
CA ASN A 2 -19.40 -4.97 -2.08
C ASN A 2 -18.83 -4.79 -0.68
N LEU A 3 -19.33 -5.57 0.28
CA LEU A 3 -18.74 -5.68 1.60
C LEU A 3 -17.36 -6.32 1.41
N ILE A 4 -16.30 -5.53 1.58
CA ILE A 4 -14.96 -6.11 1.67
C ILE A 4 -14.95 -6.92 2.95
N ASP A 5 -14.66 -8.22 2.83
CA ASP A 5 -14.62 -9.11 3.99
C ASP A 5 -13.46 -8.67 4.91
N ILE A 6 -13.80 -8.26 6.13
CA ILE A 6 -12.85 -7.83 7.15
C ILE A 6 -11.81 -8.93 7.42
N ASN A 7 -12.20 -10.20 7.27
CA ASN A 7 -11.31 -11.34 7.45
C ASN A 7 -10.19 -11.37 6.40
N LEU A 8 -10.45 -10.90 5.17
CA LEU A 8 -9.43 -10.81 4.11
C LEU A 8 -8.34 -9.80 4.46
N PHE A 9 -8.70 -8.64 5.01
CA PHE A 9 -7.68 -7.64 5.40
C PHE A 9 -6.76 -8.17 6.50
N SER A 10 -7.33 -8.84 7.50
CA SER A 10 -6.55 -9.46 8.58
C SER A 10 -5.56 -10.48 8.04
N GLU A 11 -5.98 -11.31 7.08
CA GLU A 11 -5.12 -12.29 6.44
C GLU A 11 -4.02 -11.62 5.59
N TRP A 12 -4.34 -10.61 4.80
CA TRP A 12 -3.36 -9.90 3.99
C TRP A 12 -2.32 -9.15 4.84
N ILE A 13 -2.74 -8.56 5.97
CA ILE A 13 -1.82 -7.95 6.95
C ILE A 13 -0.88 -9.01 7.53
N ARG A 14 -1.44 -10.14 8.00
CA ARG A 14 -0.65 -11.25 8.58
C ARG A 14 0.37 -11.80 7.58
N ASN A 15 -0.04 -11.99 6.33
CA ASN A 15 0.78 -12.55 5.27
C ASN A 15 1.73 -11.51 4.64
N LYS A 16 1.71 -10.25 5.09
CA LYS A 16 2.44 -9.13 4.47
C LYS A 16 2.18 -9.03 2.96
N GLN A 17 0.94 -9.34 2.56
CA GLN A 17 0.52 -9.35 1.18
C GLN A 17 0.32 -7.92 0.71
N ILE A 18 1.04 -7.53 -0.34
CA ILE A 18 0.91 -6.18 -0.90
C ILE A 18 -0.39 -6.11 -1.68
N LEU A 19 -1.10 -5.00 -1.51
CA LEU A 19 -2.43 -4.75 -2.06
C LEU A 19 -2.38 -3.54 -2.99
N GLU A 20 -3.12 -3.64 -4.09
CA GLU A 20 -3.60 -2.48 -4.83
C GLU A 20 -5.05 -2.24 -4.43
N VAL A 21 -5.30 -1.05 -3.91
CA VAL A 21 -6.60 -0.59 -3.46
C VAL A 21 -7.04 0.51 -4.40
N LYS A 22 -8.13 0.26 -5.14
CA LYS A 22 -8.76 1.23 -6.02
C LYS A 22 -10.09 1.64 -5.42
N THR A 23 -10.22 2.93 -5.14
CA THR A 23 -11.46 3.57 -4.70
C THR A 23 -12.00 4.44 -5.82
N THR A 24 -13.18 5.01 -5.60
CA THR A 24 -13.79 5.98 -6.52
C THR A 24 -12.95 7.24 -6.72
N HIS A 25 -12.08 7.58 -5.76
CA HIS A 25 -11.32 8.83 -5.76
C HIS A 25 -9.81 8.63 -5.90
N ASN A 26 -9.30 7.44 -5.59
CA ASN A 26 -7.86 7.21 -5.50
C ASN A 26 -7.49 5.76 -5.85
N CYS A 27 -6.22 5.54 -6.20
CA CYS A 27 -5.65 4.22 -6.36
C CYS A 27 -4.27 4.19 -5.70
N ILE A 28 -4.04 3.23 -4.81
CA ILE A 28 -2.78 3.10 -4.08
C ILE A 28 -2.33 1.65 -4.02
N THR A 29 -1.02 1.44 -4.17
CA THR A 29 -0.37 0.16 -3.84
C THR A 29 0.32 0.31 -2.50
N LEU A 30 -0.06 -0.53 -1.52
CA LEU A 30 0.49 -0.48 -0.17
C LEU A 30 0.70 -1.87 0.42
N LEU A 31 1.67 -1.96 1.33
CA LEU A 31 1.80 -3.05 2.27
C LEU A 31 0.92 -2.74 3.48
N PRO A 32 -0.19 -3.46 3.69
CA PRO A 32 -1.13 -3.15 4.76
C PRO A 32 -0.52 -3.48 6.12
N ALA A 33 -0.79 -2.64 7.11
CA ALA A 33 -0.30 -2.75 8.48
C ALA A 33 -1.46 -2.84 9.48
N TYR A 34 -2.53 -2.08 9.25
CA TYR A 34 -3.66 -2.01 10.16
C TYR A 34 -4.93 -1.61 9.42
N PHE A 35 -6.07 -2.15 9.83
CA PHE A 35 -7.38 -1.76 9.34
C PHE A 35 -8.22 -1.24 10.51
N ASP A 36 -8.75 -0.02 10.38
CA ASP A 36 -9.68 0.57 11.32
C ASP A 36 -11.11 0.39 10.79
N GLU A 37 -11.86 -0.52 11.41
CA GLU A 37 -13.25 -0.80 11.09
C GLU A 37 -14.18 0.38 11.35
N LYS A 38 -13.88 1.22 12.35
CA LYS A 38 -14.76 2.34 12.71
C LYS A 38 -14.72 3.45 11.65
N SER A 39 -13.53 3.69 11.09
CA SER A 39 -13.35 4.73 10.07
C SER A 39 -13.25 4.18 8.65
N PHE A 40 -13.37 2.86 8.46
CA PHE A 40 -13.15 2.16 7.19
C PHE A 40 -11.84 2.59 6.53
N LYS A 41 -10.75 2.67 7.30
CA LYS A 41 -9.42 3.07 6.79
C LYS A 41 -8.42 1.94 6.83
N LEU A 42 -7.79 1.70 5.70
CA LEU A 42 -6.64 0.82 5.61
C LEU A 42 -5.35 1.64 5.69
N PHE A 43 -4.51 1.31 6.66
CA PHE A 43 -3.21 1.92 6.89
C PHE A 43 -2.12 0.99 6.40
N GLY A 44 -1.07 1.57 5.82
CA GLY A 44 0.05 0.79 5.34
C GLY A 44 1.19 1.64 4.81
N TYR A 45 2.21 0.96 4.33
CA TYR A 45 3.37 1.60 3.71
C TYR A 45 3.22 1.58 2.20
N ASP A 46 3.40 2.73 1.55
CA ASP A 46 3.50 2.79 0.09
C ASP A 46 4.87 2.29 -0.41
N ARG A 47 5.06 2.24 -1.73
CA ARG A 47 6.33 1.81 -2.36
C ARG A 47 7.53 2.71 -2.03
N GLN A 48 7.29 3.92 -1.52
CA GLN A 48 8.32 4.84 -1.04
C GLN A 48 8.57 4.69 0.46
N ARG A 49 8.00 3.65 1.10
CA ARG A 49 8.01 3.40 2.55
C ARG A 49 7.39 4.53 3.37
N LYS A 50 6.52 5.35 2.78
CA LYS A 50 5.78 6.37 3.54
C LYS A 50 4.54 5.72 4.13
N PHE A 51 4.27 6.01 5.39
CA PHE A 51 3.05 5.57 6.04
C PHE A 51 1.88 6.39 5.49
N ARG A 52 0.88 5.70 4.96
CA ARG A 52 -0.29 6.28 4.30
C ARG A 52 -1.54 5.58 4.81
N SER A 53 -2.67 6.26 4.63
CA SER A 53 -4.00 5.68 4.83
C SER A 53 -4.82 5.85 3.56
N ILE A 54 -5.74 4.92 3.35
CA ILE A 54 -6.78 5.03 2.32
C ILE A 54 -8.13 4.68 2.94
N ASP A 55 -9.12 5.51 2.65
CA ASP A 55 -10.53 5.25 2.97
C ASP A 55 -11.06 4.18 2.01
N VAL A 56 -11.47 3.04 2.57
CA VAL A 56 -11.97 1.88 1.81
C VAL A 56 -13.50 1.80 1.77
N SER A 57 -14.23 2.76 2.34
CA SER A 57 -15.70 2.80 2.28
C SER A 57 -16.24 2.89 0.84
N GLY A 58 -15.52 3.59 -0.04
CA GLY A 58 -15.82 3.75 -1.47
C GLY A 58 -14.97 2.86 -2.38
N THR A 59 -14.58 1.68 -1.92
CA THR A 59 -13.69 0.80 -2.69
C THR A 59 -14.38 0.21 -3.91
N ILE A 60 -13.73 0.35 -5.06
CA ILE A 60 -14.10 -0.33 -6.31
C ILE A 60 -13.49 -1.73 -6.32
N SER A 61 -12.22 -1.87 -5.92
CA SER A 61 -11.54 -3.16 -5.83
C SER A 61 -10.36 -3.15 -4.87
N VAL A 62 -10.14 -4.26 -4.17
CA VAL A 62 -8.86 -4.59 -3.51
C VAL A 62 -8.34 -5.88 -4.12
N ARG A 63 -7.08 -5.89 -4.55
CA ARG A 63 -6.46 -7.10 -5.07
C ARG A 63 -5.04 -7.28 -4.56
N PRO A 64 -4.63 -8.53 -4.24
CA PRO A 64 -3.25 -8.84 -3.97
C PRO A 64 -2.42 -8.61 -5.24
N VAL A 65 -1.25 -7.99 -5.08
CA VAL A 65 -0.33 -7.76 -6.19
C VAL A 65 0.97 -8.50 -5.89
N LYS A 66 1.40 -9.31 -6.84
CA LYS A 66 2.79 -9.78 -6.87
C LYS A 66 3.63 -8.65 -7.43
N ILE A 67 4.60 -8.19 -6.66
CA ILE A 67 5.58 -7.23 -7.15
C ILE A 67 6.83 -8.01 -7.51
N ASN A 68 7.23 -7.93 -8.76
CA ASN A 68 8.54 -8.41 -9.18
C ASN A 68 9.56 -7.34 -8.77
N GLY A 69 10.35 -7.63 -7.72
CA GLY A 69 11.34 -6.72 -7.15
C GLY A 69 11.16 -6.49 -5.65
N SER A 70 11.97 -5.59 -5.08
CA SER A 70 11.85 -5.20 -3.66
C SER A 70 10.79 -4.10 -3.50
N PHE A 71 10.09 -4.07 -2.36
CA PHE A 71 9.32 -2.91 -1.89
C PHE A 71 10.22 -1.73 -1.46
N ASN A 72 11.44 -1.69 -2.01
CA ASN A 72 12.44 -0.66 -1.83
C ASN A 72 12.67 -0.01 -3.19
N HIS A 73 12.08 1.17 -3.40
CA HIS A 73 12.82 2.16 -4.15
C HIS A 73 13.95 2.64 -3.23
N ARG A 74 15.11 1.99 -3.25
CA ARG A 74 16.33 2.80 -3.13
C ARG A 74 16.30 3.62 -4.41
N SER A 75 15.87 4.88 -4.31
CA SER A 75 16.37 5.88 -5.24
C SER A 75 17.87 5.63 -5.31
N SER A 76 18.36 5.17 -6.45
CA SER A 76 19.75 5.41 -6.80
C SER A 76 19.88 6.93 -6.68
N LEU A 77 20.39 7.39 -5.54
CA LEU A 77 21.19 8.60 -5.54
C LEU A 77 22.24 8.26 -6.60
N GLU A 78 22.02 8.76 -7.82
CA GLU A 78 23.13 9.06 -8.68
C GLU A 78 24.01 9.97 -7.83
N LEU A 79 25.07 9.37 -7.29
CA LEU A 79 26.21 10.10 -6.81
C LEU A 79 26.70 10.86 -8.04
N SER A 80 26.23 12.09 -8.20
CA SER A 80 26.97 13.10 -8.93
C SER A 80 28.26 13.27 -8.14
N SER A 81 29.24 12.42 -8.47
CA SER A 81 30.63 12.59 -8.09
C SER A 81 31.17 13.81 -8.82
N THR A 82 30.69 15.00 -8.46
CA THR A 82 31.41 16.23 -8.76
C THR A 82 32.54 16.31 -7.76
N ILE A 83 33.63 15.62 -8.09
CA ILE A 83 34.94 15.87 -7.48
C ILE A 83 35.34 17.27 -7.94
N TYR A 84 35.36 18.23 -7.01
CA TYR A 84 36.12 19.45 -7.22
C TYR A 84 37.60 19.06 -7.02
N VAL A 85 38.35 19.14 -8.11
CA VAL A 85 39.83 19.05 -8.13
C VAL A 85 40.39 20.42 -7.80
#